data_AF-A0A0J0V115-F1
#
_entry.id   AF-A0A0J0V115-F1
#
_cell.length_a   1.000
_cell.length_b   1.000
_cell.length_c   1.000
_cell.angle_alpha   90.00
_cell.angle_beta   90.00
_cell.angle_gamma   90.00
#
_symmetry.space_group_name_H-M   'P 1'
#
loop_
_entity.id
_entity.type
_entity.pdbx_description
1 polymer ?
#
loop_
_entity_poly.entity_id
_entity_poly.type
_entity_poly.pdbx_seq_one_letter_code
_entity_poly.pdbx_strand_id
1 'polypeptide(L)'
;MNSQAHSADSTCITSSPTTSVAARQGRWSIGSRSGESSSQQAPAVRSSRRTRRVGVLAGAAFMAIMATGCFPTGPVETWVRDLNGDGAISATEVDAQKQVIVQEYVAAAEAQQRAIQNHPFLVCVRHHESDSGGYPHINGYGAQNPSSSASGAYQFLSSSWRTLSARAGHPGYATAAQAPWQVQDAVALYTLNSGGRSAWNGSGC
;
A
#
# COMPACT_ATOMS: atom_id res chain seq x y z
N MET A 1 -51.37 34.49 35.09
CA MET A 1 -50.36 35.56 35.16
C MET A 1 -49.06 35.01 34.61
N ASN A 2 -48.49 35.72 33.63
CA ASN A 2 -47.43 35.28 32.74
C ASN A 2 -46.10 35.01 33.43
N SER A 3 -45.33 34.05 32.91
CA SER A 3 -43.87 34.10 32.91
C SER A 3 -43.35 33.46 31.63
N GLN A 4 -42.75 34.31 30.80
CA GLN A 4 -41.97 33.95 29.62
C GLN A 4 -40.58 33.46 30.09
N ALA A 5 -40.05 32.44 29.43
CA ALA A 5 -38.61 32.23 29.34
C ALA A 5 -38.29 31.72 27.92
N HIS A 6 -37.35 32.43 27.30
CA HIS A 6 -36.84 32.26 25.95
C HIS A 6 -36.16 30.91 25.73
N SER A 7 -36.33 30.33 24.54
CA SER A 7 -35.31 29.49 23.92
C SER A 7 -35.32 29.78 22.43
N ALA A 8 -34.17 30.27 21.96
CA ALA A 8 -33.91 30.63 20.59
C ALA A 8 -33.76 29.37 19.73
N ASP A 9 -34.42 29.41 18.57
CA ASP A 9 -34.16 28.55 17.43
C ASP A 9 -32.68 28.62 17.03
N SER A 10 -32.03 27.45 16.96
CA SER A 10 -30.78 27.26 16.23
C SER A 10 -30.96 26.04 15.34
N THR A 11 -31.50 26.29 14.15
CA THR A 11 -31.57 25.34 13.05
C THR A 11 -30.17 25.18 12.44
N CYS A 12 -29.47 24.11 12.83
CA CYS A 12 -28.29 23.65 12.09
C CYS A 12 -28.75 22.95 10.81
N ILE A 13 -28.49 23.59 9.66
CA ILE A 13 -28.62 23.01 8.33
C ILE A 13 -27.48 21.99 8.14
N THR A 14 -27.84 20.72 8.03
CA THR A 14 -26.93 19.63 7.62
C THR A 14 -26.82 19.62 6.10
N SER A 15 -25.68 20.10 5.57
CA SER A 15 -25.34 20.00 4.14
C SER A 15 -24.38 18.82 3.92
N SER A 16 -24.88 17.73 3.34
CA SER A 16 -24.04 16.62 2.85
C SER A 16 -23.30 17.02 1.56
N PRO A 17 -22.00 16.71 1.40
CA PRO A 17 -21.33 16.85 0.12
C PRO A 17 -21.54 15.60 -0.76
N THR A 18 -22.29 15.78 -1.85
CA THR A 18 -22.43 14.80 -2.94
C THR A 18 -21.22 14.91 -3.86
N THR A 19 -20.33 13.91 -3.87
CA THR A 19 -19.23 13.81 -4.84
C THR A 19 -19.72 13.15 -6.14
N SER A 20 -20.10 13.97 -7.12
CA SER A 20 -20.29 13.53 -8.51
C SER A 20 -18.93 13.45 -9.22
N VAL A 21 -18.45 12.24 -9.49
CA VAL A 21 -17.27 12.00 -10.35
C VAL A 21 -17.76 11.92 -11.79
N ALA A 22 -17.57 13.01 -12.54
CA ALA A 22 -17.80 13.04 -13.97
C ALA A 22 -16.63 12.37 -14.72
N ALA A 23 -16.93 11.26 -15.40
CA ALA A 23 -16.04 10.60 -16.34
C ALA A 23 -15.79 11.50 -17.57
N ARG A 24 -14.52 11.78 -17.88
CA ARG A 24 -14.12 12.47 -19.12
C ARG A 24 -13.41 11.48 -20.03
N GLN A 25 -14.10 11.11 -21.10
CA GLN A 25 -13.60 10.26 -22.19
C GLN A 25 -12.56 11.02 -23.03
N GLY A 26 -11.34 10.49 -23.11
CA GLY A 26 -10.30 10.94 -24.03
C GLY A 26 -10.36 10.15 -25.33
N ARG A 27 -10.93 10.75 -26.37
CA ARG A 27 -10.96 10.28 -27.77
C ARG A 27 -9.55 10.44 -28.37
N TRP A 28 -8.93 9.34 -28.79
CA TRP A 28 -7.70 9.35 -29.59
C TRP A 28 -8.05 9.28 -31.08
N SER A 29 -7.66 10.33 -31.81
CA SER A 29 -7.76 10.39 -33.27
C SER A 29 -6.47 9.88 -33.91
N ILE A 30 -6.65 9.03 -34.91
CA ILE A 30 -5.64 8.47 -35.81
C ILE A 30 -5.06 9.59 -36.68
N GLY A 31 -3.73 9.64 -36.80
CA GLY A 31 -3.02 10.51 -37.74
C GLY A 31 -1.76 9.82 -38.24
N SER A 32 -1.80 9.34 -39.48
CA SER A 32 -0.72 8.74 -40.24
C SER A 32 0.11 9.79 -41.00
N ARG A 33 1.46 9.75 -40.92
CA ARG A 33 2.37 9.86 -42.10
C ARG A 33 3.86 9.68 -41.75
N SER A 34 4.56 9.06 -42.71
CA SER A 34 5.99 8.94 -43.06
C SER A 34 6.91 10.04 -42.52
N GLY A 35 8.22 9.87 -42.26
CA GLY A 35 9.26 9.06 -42.89
C GLY A 35 10.48 9.99 -43.19
N GLU A 36 11.69 9.51 -42.89
CA GLU A 36 13.03 10.01 -43.29
C GLU A 36 13.77 11.15 -42.54
N SER A 37 14.84 10.72 -41.85
CA SER A 37 16.26 11.16 -41.89
C SER A 37 16.63 12.60 -42.28
N SER A 38 17.37 13.31 -41.40
CA SER A 38 18.76 13.75 -41.65
C SER A 38 19.32 14.61 -40.51
N SER A 39 20.61 14.44 -40.25
CA SER A 39 21.46 15.14 -39.27
C SER A 39 21.64 16.64 -39.58
N GLN A 40 21.75 17.50 -38.55
CA GLN A 40 22.64 18.66 -38.55
C GLN A 40 22.84 19.27 -37.14
N GLN A 41 24.08 19.69 -36.87
CA GLN A 41 24.62 20.20 -35.61
C GLN A 41 24.26 21.67 -35.30
N ALA A 42 24.02 21.94 -34.00
CA ALA A 42 24.27 23.11 -33.13
C ALA A 42 24.36 24.55 -33.71
N PRO A 43 23.86 25.58 -33.00
CA PRO A 43 24.62 26.11 -31.85
C PRO A 43 23.79 26.51 -30.61
N ALA A 44 24.54 26.69 -29.52
CA ALA A 44 24.08 27.03 -28.19
C ALA A 44 23.39 28.40 -28.09
N VAL A 45 22.26 28.46 -27.38
CA VAL A 45 21.73 29.68 -26.78
C VAL A 45 21.35 29.41 -25.33
N ARG A 46 22.02 30.14 -24.43
CA ARG A 46 21.72 30.28 -23.01
C ARG A 46 20.26 30.70 -22.82
N SER A 47 19.50 29.99 -21.99
CA SER A 47 18.43 30.62 -21.23
C SER A 47 18.28 30.02 -19.83
N SER A 48 18.56 30.88 -18.85
CA SER A 48 17.85 31.01 -17.57
C SER A 48 17.57 29.74 -16.75
N ARG A 49 18.46 29.49 -15.77
CA ARG A 49 18.14 28.77 -14.52
C ARG A 49 16.87 29.35 -13.88
N ARG A 50 15.80 28.56 -13.81
CA ARG A 50 14.73 28.76 -12.82
C ARG A 50 14.70 27.56 -11.89
N THR A 51 15.57 27.60 -10.89
CA THR A 51 15.50 26.78 -9.70
C THR A 51 14.21 27.12 -8.95
N ARG A 52 13.17 26.29 -9.08
CA ARG A 52 12.05 26.30 -8.13
C ARG A 52 12.44 25.42 -6.95
N ARG A 53 12.99 26.07 -5.92
CA ARG A 53 12.93 25.58 -4.56
C ARG A 53 11.46 25.56 -4.15
N VAL A 54 10.91 24.39 -3.86
CA VAL A 54 9.73 24.25 -3.01
C VAL A 54 10.15 23.29 -1.91
N GLY A 55 10.92 23.84 -0.97
CA GLY A 55 11.13 23.25 0.33
C GLY A 55 10.24 23.98 1.34
N VAL A 56 9.79 23.22 2.34
CA VAL A 56 9.22 23.70 3.60
C VAL A 56 7.77 24.21 3.53
N LEU A 57 6.79 23.29 3.49
CA LEU A 57 5.45 23.49 4.04
C LEU A 57 4.87 22.16 4.57
N ALA A 58 5.62 21.44 5.41
CA ALA A 58 5.11 20.27 6.14
C ALA A 58 5.21 20.43 7.68
N GLY A 59 5.47 21.65 8.16
CA GLY A 59 5.66 21.92 9.60
C GLY A 59 4.53 22.71 10.28
N ALA A 60 3.54 23.22 9.54
CA ALA A 60 2.58 24.18 10.09
C ALA A 60 1.25 23.57 10.57
N ALA A 61 0.98 22.29 10.32
CA ALA A 61 -0.26 21.65 10.78
C ALA A 61 -0.20 21.14 12.24
N PHE A 62 1.00 21.00 12.82
CA PHE A 62 1.16 20.53 14.21
C PHE A 62 1.27 21.67 15.25
N MET A 63 1.38 22.93 14.82
CA MET A 63 1.54 24.10 15.72
C MET A 63 0.39 25.10 15.62
N ALA A 64 -0.82 24.63 15.30
CA ALA A 64 -2.04 25.45 15.25
C ALA A 64 -3.12 25.01 16.26
N ILE A 65 -2.74 24.24 17.29
CA ILE A 65 -3.64 23.82 18.39
C ILE A 65 -3.26 24.47 19.75
N MET A 66 -2.29 25.40 19.78
CA MET A 66 -1.75 25.96 21.04
C MET A 66 -2.14 27.43 21.31
N ALA A 67 -3.13 28.00 20.60
CA ALA A 67 -3.46 29.43 20.70
C ALA A 67 -4.93 29.77 20.94
N THR A 68 -5.76 28.81 21.34
CA THR A 68 -7.10 29.09 21.88
C THR A 68 -7.19 28.48 23.27
N GLY A 69 -6.82 29.29 24.27
CA GLY A 69 -6.90 28.96 25.67
C GLY A 69 -8.32 28.60 26.08
N CYS A 70 -8.54 27.30 26.24
CA CYS A 70 -9.49 26.67 27.14
C CYS A 70 -8.98 25.23 27.30
N PHE A 71 -7.97 25.03 28.16
CA PHE A 71 -7.67 23.69 28.65
C PHE A 71 -8.76 23.39 29.69
N PRO A 72 -9.72 22.49 29.43
CA PRO A 72 -10.41 21.87 30.55
C PRO A 72 -9.32 21.18 31.35
N THR A 73 -9.09 21.63 32.59
CA THR A 73 -8.40 20.86 33.62
C THR A 73 -9.29 19.68 34.02
N GLY A 74 -9.62 18.83 33.04
CA GLY A 74 -10.09 17.49 33.29
C GLY A 74 -8.95 16.69 33.90
N PRO A 75 -9.24 15.65 34.69
CA PRO A 75 -8.21 14.71 35.10
C PRO A 75 -7.46 14.28 33.84
N VAL A 76 -6.14 14.19 33.94
CA VAL A 76 -5.32 13.55 32.91
C VAL A 76 -5.89 12.15 32.80
N GLU A 77 -6.75 11.89 31.82
CA GLU A 77 -7.20 10.55 31.53
C GLU A 77 -5.93 9.78 31.23
N THR A 78 -5.56 8.90 32.14
CA THR A 78 -4.49 7.94 31.95
C THR A 78 -4.86 7.16 30.70
N TRP A 79 -4.20 7.46 29.58
CA TRP A 79 -4.36 6.77 28.30
C TRP A 79 -4.07 5.25 28.38
N VAL A 80 -3.62 4.79 29.55
CA VAL A 80 -3.36 3.42 29.91
C VAL A 80 -4.49 2.94 30.81
N ARG A 81 -5.21 1.92 30.34
CA ARG A 81 -6.41 1.38 31.00
C ARG A 81 -6.01 0.54 32.21
N ASP A 82 -6.28 1.04 33.41
CA ASP A 82 -6.13 0.31 34.68
C ASP A 82 -6.98 -0.98 34.69
N LEU A 83 -6.33 -2.14 34.50
CA LEU A 83 -6.98 -3.45 34.34
C LEU A 83 -7.50 -4.03 35.65
N ASN A 84 -6.93 -3.66 36.80
CA ASN A 84 -7.33 -4.19 38.12
C ASN A 84 -8.08 -3.16 38.97
N GLY A 85 -8.09 -1.88 38.56
CA GLY A 85 -8.79 -0.80 39.22
C GLY A 85 -8.13 -0.33 40.52
N ASP A 86 -6.84 -0.61 40.72
CA ASP A 86 -6.11 -0.25 41.94
C ASP A 86 -5.50 1.16 41.91
N GLY A 87 -5.65 1.88 40.78
CA GLY A 87 -5.13 3.22 40.56
C GLY A 87 -3.64 3.28 40.23
N ALA A 88 -2.98 2.14 40.05
CA ALA A 88 -1.56 2.02 39.73
C ALA A 88 -1.31 1.06 38.57
N ILE A 89 -0.69 1.57 37.50
CA ILE A 89 -0.30 0.73 36.37
C ILE A 89 0.89 -0.14 36.77
N SER A 90 0.64 -1.44 36.99
CA SER A 90 1.69 -2.40 37.31
C SER A 90 2.50 -2.82 36.08
N ALA A 91 3.74 -3.30 36.28
CA ALA A 91 4.54 -3.83 35.17
C ALA A 91 3.85 -5.00 34.45
N THR A 92 3.18 -5.87 35.20
CA THR A 92 2.39 -7.00 34.69
C THR A 92 1.27 -6.53 33.76
N GLU A 93 0.62 -5.43 34.12
CA GLU A 93 -0.46 -4.86 33.34
C GLU A 93 0.03 -4.21 32.04
N VAL A 94 1.14 -3.48 32.10
CA VAL A 94 1.81 -2.96 30.89
C VAL A 94 2.19 -4.10 29.96
N ASP A 95 2.73 -5.20 30.50
CA ASP A 95 3.10 -6.35 29.69
C ASP A 95 1.88 -7.05 29.11
N ALA A 96 0.79 -7.17 29.85
CA ALA A 96 -0.49 -7.69 29.34
C ALA A 96 -1.01 -6.84 28.17
N GLN A 97 -0.97 -5.51 28.28
CA GLN A 97 -1.38 -4.61 27.21
C GLN A 97 -0.46 -4.69 25.98
N LYS A 98 0.86 -4.76 26.19
CA LYS A 98 1.81 -5.00 25.09
C LYS A 98 1.48 -6.28 24.35
N GLN A 99 1.14 -7.36 25.06
CA GLN A 99 0.77 -8.63 24.42
C GLN A 99 -0.50 -8.50 23.58
N VAL A 100 -1.54 -7.81 24.08
CA VAL A 100 -2.76 -7.54 23.30
C VAL A 100 -2.44 -6.79 22.02
N ILE A 101 -1.67 -5.70 22.12
CA ILE A 101 -1.28 -4.89 20.97
C ILE A 101 -0.49 -5.72 19.95
N VAL A 102 0.49 -6.50 20.41
CA VAL A 102 1.30 -7.38 19.54
C VAL A 102 0.41 -8.41 18.85
N GLN A 103 -0.53 -9.05 19.56
CA GLN A 103 -1.44 -10.03 18.98
C GLN A 103 -2.34 -9.42 17.90
N GLU A 104 -2.88 -8.23 18.12
CA GLU A 104 -3.68 -7.51 17.13
C GLU A 104 -2.87 -7.21 15.87
N TYR A 105 -1.63 -6.73 16.02
CA TYR A 105 -0.75 -6.48 14.87
C TYR A 105 -0.39 -7.75 14.10
N VAL A 106 -0.08 -8.85 14.81
CA VAL A 106 0.22 -10.14 14.18
C VAL A 106 -1.00 -10.66 13.42
N ALA A 107 -2.19 -10.60 14.01
CA ALA A 107 -3.43 -11.02 13.36
C ALA A 107 -3.71 -10.20 12.09
N ALA A 108 -3.47 -8.88 12.13
CA ALA A 108 -3.63 -8.02 10.97
C ALA A 108 -2.61 -8.36 9.85
N ALA A 109 -1.35 -8.62 10.20
CA ALA A 109 -0.32 -9.02 9.24
C ALA A 109 -0.65 -10.37 8.59
N GLU A 110 -1.11 -11.35 9.37
CA GLU A 110 -1.55 -12.65 8.85
C GLU A 110 -2.76 -12.51 7.93
N ALA A 111 -3.73 -11.66 8.28
CA ALA A 111 -4.89 -11.40 7.44
C ALA A 111 -4.49 -10.79 6.08
N GLN A 112 -3.53 -9.86 6.08
CA GLN A 112 -2.97 -9.32 4.84
C GLN A 112 -2.27 -10.41 4.02
N GLN A 113 -1.41 -11.23 4.64
CA GLN A 113 -0.73 -12.32 3.94
C GLN A 113 -1.72 -13.32 3.33
N ARG A 114 -2.79 -13.69 4.06
CA ARG A 114 -3.86 -14.56 3.54
C ARG A 114 -4.62 -13.92 2.38
N ALA A 115 -4.85 -12.60 2.41
CA ALA A 115 -5.49 -11.90 1.31
C ALA A 115 -4.64 -11.93 0.03
N ILE A 116 -3.32 -11.78 0.15
CA ILE A 116 -2.40 -11.91 -0.99
C ILE A 116 -2.35 -13.36 -1.47
N GLN A 117 -2.18 -14.32 -0.55
CA GLN A 117 -2.14 -15.73 -0.87
C GLN A 117 -3.42 -16.19 -1.59
N ASN A 118 -4.59 -15.70 -1.18
CA ASN A 118 -5.87 -16.04 -1.80
C ASN A 118 -6.28 -15.10 -2.95
N HIS A 119 -5.39 -14.23 -3.41
CA HIS A 119 -5.70 -13.32 -4.51
C HIS A 119 -6.03 -14.13 -5.78
N PRO A 120 -7.23 -13.96 -6.39
CA PRO A 120 -7.76 -14.92 -7.37
C PRO A 120 -6.86 -15.09 -8.59
N PHE A 121 -6.28 -14.00 -9.10
CA PHE A 121 -5.33 -14.08 -10.22
C PHE A 121 -4.01 -14.76 -9.82
N LEU A 122 -3.49 -14.50 -8.60
CA LEU A 122 -2.21 -15.06 -8.17
C LEU A 122 -2.34 -16.55 -7.89
N VAL A 123 -3.47 -16.98 -7.31
CA VAL A 123 -3.83 -18.40 -7.16
C VAL A 123 -3.85 -19.10 -8.52
N CYS A 124 -4.50 -18.51 -9.52
CA CYS A 124 -4.54 -19.05 -10.89
C CYS A 124 -3.13 -19.20 -11.48
N VAL A 125 -2.30 -18.15 -11.35
CA VAL A 125 -0.91 -18.19 -11.82
C VAL A 125 -0.13 -19.28 -11.11
N ARG A 126 -0.17 -19.37 -9.77
CA ARG A 126 0.56 -20.42 -9.02
C ARG A 126 0.17 -21.82 -9.47
N HIS A 127 -1.13 -22.05 -9.65
CA HIS A 127 -1.63 -23.34 -10.12
C HIS A 127 -1.08 -23.72 -11.50
N HIS A 128 -1.08 -22.77 -12.44
CA HIS A 128 -0.59 -23.02 -13.78
C HIS A 128 0.93 -23.18 -13.83
N GLU A 129 1.64 -22.31 -13.13
CA GLU A 129 3.09 -22.13 -13.28
C GLU A 129 3.91 -23.18 -12.51
N SER A 130 3.40 -23.69 -11.38
CA SER A 130 4.24 -24.49 -10.48
C SER A 130 3.52 -25.50 -9.59
N ASP A 131 2.23 -25.31 -9.34
CA ASP A 131 1.52 -26.05 -8.29
C ASP A 131 0.43 -26.99 -8.84
N SER A 132 0.73 -28.28 -8.84
CA SER A 132 -0.20 -29.34 -9.23
C SER A 132 -1.05 -29.88 -8.07
N GLY A 133 -0.97 -29.29 -6.88
CA GLY A 133 -1.72 -29.67 -5.69
C GLY A 133 -3.13 -29.06 -5.63
N GLY A 134 -3.87 -29.41 -4.58
CA GLY A 134 -5.19 -28.84 -4.33
C GLY A 134 -5.15 -27.36 -3.97
N TYR A 135 -6.29 -26.67 -4.14
CA TYR A 135 -6.49 -25.31 -3.67
C TYR A 135 -6.11 -25.20 -2.16
N PRO A 136 -5.40 -24.15 -1.71
CA PRO A 136 -5.12 -22.87 -2.40
C PRO A 136 -3.81 -22.80 -3.21
N HIS A 137 -3.25 -23.94 -3.64
CA HIS A 137 -2.03 -24.00 -4.44
C HIS A 137 -0.83 -23.33 -3.72
N ILE A 138 -0.31 -24.00 -2.70
CA ILE A 138 0.78 -23.55 -1.82
C ILE A 138 2.05 -24.43 -1.83
N ASN A 139 2.13 -25.44 -2.69
CA ASN A 139 3.26 -26.36 -2.80
C ASN A 139 4.28 -25.92 -3.86
N GLY A 140 3.94 -24.94 -4.71
CA GLY A 140 4.79 -24.45 -5.81
C GLY A 140 5.96 -23.53 -5.41
N TYR A 141 6.07 -23.07 -4.16
CA TYR A 141 7.06 -22.04 -3.78
C TYR A 141 8.52 -22.47 -3.93
N GLY A 142 8.81 -23.77 -3.88
CA GLY A 142 10.15 -24.30 -4.13
C GLY A 142 10.42 -24.71 -5.57
N ALA A 143 9.49 -24.51 -6.49
CA ALA A 143 9.58 -25.03 -7.85
C ALA A 143 10.76 -24.44 -8.61
N GLN A 144 11.44 -25.28 -9.39
CA GLN A 144 12.54 -24.88 -10.25
C GLN A 144 12.29 -25.43 -11.65
N ASN A 145 12.31 -24.55 -12.65
CA ASN A 145 12.26 -25.01 -14.03
C ASN A 145 13.60 -25.67 -14.41
N PRO A 146 13.61 -26.89 -14.95
CA PRO A 146 14.85 -27.59 -15.29
C PRO A 146 15.53 -27.04 -16.56
N SER A 147 14.80 -26.32 -17.41
CA SER A 147 15.26 -25.82 -18.72
C SER A 147 15.55 -24.33 -18.76
N SER A 148 15.21 -23.59 -17.69
CA SER A 148 15.38 -22.14 -17.63
C SER A 148 15.69 -21.65 -16.22
N SER A 149 15.96 -20.35 -16.09
CA SER A 149 16.19 -19.73 -14.77
C SER A 149 14.90 -19.40 -13.99
N ALA A 150 13.74 -19.80 -14.52
CA ALA A 150 12.44 -19.61 -13.88
C ALA A 150 12.35 -20.46 -12.61
N SER A 151 11.84 -19.85 -11.54
CA SER A 151 11.76 -20.49 -10.22
C SER A 151 10.63 -19.91 -9.37
N GLY A 152 10.31 -20.60 -8.28
CA GLY A 152 9.29 -20.22 -7.32
C GLY A 152 7.88 -20.44 -7.85
N ALA A 153 6.89 -20.05 -7.04
CA ALA A 153 5.49 -20.34 -7.34
C ALA A 153 4.97 -19.62 -8.60
N TYR A 154 5.62 -18.52 -8.97
CA TYR A 154 5.24 -17.63 -10.08
C TYR A 154 6.23 -17.67 -11.24
N GLN A 155 7.17 -18.63 -11.22
CA GLN A 155 8.15 -18.88 -12.28
C GLN A 155 8.94 -17.64 -12.73
N PHE A 156 9.35 -16.79 -11.79
CA PHE A 156 10.18 -15.63 -12.09
C PHE A 156 11.56 -16.07 -12.62
N LEU A 157 11.98 -15.49 -13.74
CA LEU A 157 13.37 -15.54 -14.19
C LEU A 157 14.28 -14.91 -13.15
N SER A 158 15.48 -15.47 -12.94
CA SER A 158 16.41 -15.01 -11.91
C SER A 158 16.87 -13.55 -12.09
N SER A 159 16.92 -13.04 -13.32
CA SER A 159 17.20 -11.62 -13.62
C SER A 159 16.03 -10.70 -13.23
N SER A 160 14.82 -11.06 -13.64
CA SER A 160 13.59 -10.34 -13.30
C SER A 160 13.37 -10.33 -11.79
N TRP A 161 13.54 -11.49 -11.14
CA TRP A 161 13.41 -11.63 -9.70
C TRP A 161 14.29 -10.65 -8.93
N ARG A 162 15.60 -10.61 -9.20
CA ARG A 162 16.52 -9.71 -8.49
C ARG A 162 16.13 -8.24 -8.61
N THR A 163 15.55 -7.84 -9.74
CA THR A 163 15.10 -6.46 -9.97
C THR A 163 13.77 -6.19 -9.25
N LEU A 164 12.79 -7.08 -9.42
CA LEU A 164 11.43 -6.88 -8.92
C LEU A 164 11.36 -7.07 -7.41
N SER A 165 12.07 -8.05 -6.85
CA SER A 165 12.15 -8.28 -5.41
C SER A 165 12.75 -7.08 -4.67
N ALA A 166 13.84 -6.51 -5.19
CA ALA A 166 14.42 -5.29 -4.64
C ALA A 166 13.45 -4.10 -4.69
N ARG A 167 12.74 -3.92 -5.81
CA ARG A 167 11.73 -2.86 -5.96
C ARG A 167 10.50 -3.06 -5.07
N ALA A 168 10.15 -4.30 -4.79
CA ALA A 168 9.09 -4.66 -3.85
C ALA A 168 9.53 -4.59 -2.37
N GLY A 169 10.78 -4.21 -2.08
CA GLY A 169 11.30 -4.10 -0.71
C GLY A 169 11.85 -5.39 -0.12
N HIS A 170 12.08 -6.42 -0.93
CA HIS A 170 12.58 -7.74 -0.53
C HIS A 170 13.88 -8.15 -1.25
N PRO A 171 14.96 -7.34 -1.23
CA PRO A 171 16.24 -7.75 -1.80
C PRO A 171 16.88 -8.90 -1.01
N GLY A 172 17.88 -9.55 -1.60
CA GLY A 172 18.75 -10.51 -0.89
C GLY A 172 18.58 -11.98 -1.27
N TYR A 173 17.52 -12.34 -2.00
CA TYR A 173 17.33 -13.69 -2.53
C TYR A 173 17.83 -13.77 -3.97
N ALA A 174 18.69 -14.74 -4.29
CA ALA A 174 19.25 -14.86 -5.63
C ALA A 174 18.20 -15.32 -6.66
N THR A 175 17.29 -16.20 -6.24
CA THR A 175 16.16 -16.70 -7.04
C THR A 175 14.86 -16.64 -6.24
N ALA A 176 13.73 -16.77 -6.93
CA ALA A 176 12.42 -16.76 -6.28
C ALA A 176 12.23 -17.97 -5.36
N ALA A 177 12.67 -19.16 -5.80
CA ALA A 177 12.54 -20.39 -5.01
C ALA A 177 13.30 -20.37 -3.67
N GLN A 178 14.30 -19.49 -3.51
CA GLN A 178 15.02 -19.30 -2.24
C GLN A 178 14.27 -18.40 -1.25
N ALA A 179 13.32 -17.61 -1.74
CA ALA A 179 12.60 -16.67 -0.91
C ALA A 179 11.45 -17.38 -0.17
N PRO A 180 11.16 -17.00 1.10
CA PRO A 180 9.97 -17.45 1.80
C PRO A 180 8.71 -17.18 0.97
N TRP A 181 7.69 -18.00 1.14
CA TRP A 181 6.44 -17.91 0.36
C TRP A 181 5.80 -16.52 0.45
N GLN A 182 5.83 -15.87 1.62
CA GLN A 182 5.29 -14.52 1.81
C GLN A 182 5.99 -13.49 0.92
N VAL A 183 7.30 -13.65 0.75
CA VAL A 183 8.11 -12.76 -0.11
C VAL A 183 7.75 -12.99 -1.57
N GLN A 184 7.61 -14.25 -2.00
CA GLN A 184 7.20 -14.55 -3.36
C GLN A 184 5.81 -13.96 -3.68
N ASP A 185 4.85 -14.11 -2.78
CA ASP A 185 3.50 -13.55 -2.89
C ASP A 185 3.51 -12.01 -2.95
N ALA A 186 4.28 -11.35 -2.09
CA ALA A 186 4.42 -9.90 -2.09
C ALA A 186 5.04 -9.37 -3.39
N VAL A 187 6.09 -10.02 -3.89
CA VAL A 187 6.75 -9.66 -5.16
C VAL A 187 5.83 -9.90 -6.36
N ALA A 188 5.04 -10.99 -6.34
CA ALA A 188 4.05 -11.26 -7.37
C ALA A 188 2.94 -10.21 -7.38
N LEU A 189 2.41 -9.83 -6.21
CA LEU A 189 1.42 -8.75 -6.11
C LEU A 189 1.98 -7.42 -6.60
N TYR A 190 3.22 -7.07 -6.22
CA TYR A 190 3.89 -5.87 -6.72
C TYR A 190 4.01 -5.90 -8.25
N THR A 191 4.41 -7.04 -8.81
CA THR A 191 4.59 -7.21 -10.27
C THR A 191 3.24 -7.06 -10.98
N LEU A 192 2.18 -7.66 -10.45
CA LEU A 192 0.82 -7.50 -10.97
C LEU A 192 0.38 -6.03 -10.95
N ASN A 193 0.63 -5.31 -9.85
CA ASN A 193 0.21 -3.92 -9.71
C ASN A 193 1.04 -2.94 -10.55
N SER A 194 2.28 -3.29 -10.92
CA SER A 194 3.20 -2.40 -11.65
C SER A 194 3.28 -2.71 -13.15
N GLY A 195 3.24 -4.00 -13.52
CA GLY A 195 3.36 -4.48 -14.90
C GLY A 195 2.06 -5.03 -15.48
N GLY A 196 1.04 -5.26 -14.65
CA GLY A 196 -0.21 -5.87 -15.04
C GLY A 196 -0.10 -7.39 -15.23
N ARG A 197 -1.15 -7.98 -15.80
CA ARG A 197 -1.26 -9.43 -16.03
C ARG A 197 -0.29 -9.97 -17.08
N SER A 198 0.24 -9.10 -17.94
CA SER A 198 1.10 -9.48 -19.07
C SER A 198 2.40 -10.17 -18.65
N ALA A 199 2.83 -10.00 -17.39
CA ALA A 199 3.99 -10.70 -16.83
C ALA A 199 3.81 -12.23 -16.81
N TRP A 200 2.57 -12.73 -16.88
CA TRP A 200 2.22 -14.15 -16.96
C TRP A 200 1.37 -14.46 -18.20
N ASN A 201 1.61 -13.74 -19.30
CA ASN A 201 0.99 -14.08 -20.58
C ASN A 201 1.29 -15.54 -20.94
N GLY A 202 0.23 -16.33 -21.11
CA GLY A 202 0.33 -17.77 -21.38
C GLY A 202 -0.23 -18.65 -20.25
N SER A 203 -0.39 -18.10 -19.04
CA SER A 203 -0.92 -18.86 -17.91
C SER A 203 -2.43 -19.16 -17.99
N GLY A 204 -3.15 -18.54 -18.94
CA GLY A 204 -4.60 -18.65 -19.07
C GLY A 204 -5.39 -17.94 -17.97
N CYS A 205 -4.71 -17.08 -17.21
CA CYS A 205 -5.25 -16.18 -16.20
C CYS A 205 -5.42 -14.77 -16.79
#